data_AF-A0A058Z8W3-F1
#
_entry.id   AF-A0A058Z8W3-F1
#
_cell.length_a   1.000
_cell.length_b   1.000
_cell.length_c   1.000
_cell.angle_alpha   90.00
_cell.angle_beta   90.00
_cell.angle_gamma   90.00
#
_symmetry.space_group_name_H-M   'P 1'
#
loop_
_entity.id
_entity.type
_entity.pdbx_description
1 polymer ?
#
loop_
_entity_poly.entity_id
_entity_poly.type
_entity_poly.pdbx_seq_one_letter_code
_entity_poly.pdbx_strand_id
1 'polypeptide(L)'
;MGREEGHKLTQLVVPHLSADSDSDSDDDFKYADTADMAGQKLDDTKGRMTVRNLRIREDTAKYLLNLDVNSAYYDPKTRSMRADPTPHNPDAAYKGDNFVRHSGDAKAFTDMQMFAWEAAQRGAANIIPQADPTAAEMMRREFMQREKQVKDDYQKNILDTYGGHEHLKAPPRELLLAQSENYAEYDASGNVLKGDAQATLELSAAARSKYEEDVFPGNHTSVWGSYWVDGTWGFACCHQTLRQAYCTGEAGRKASAASRVAKEA
;
A
#
# COMPACT_ATOMS: atom_id res chain seq x y z
N MET A 1 62.94 12.73 26.47
CA MET A 1 63.61 11.48 26.05
C MET A 1 62.69 10.33 26.41
N GLY A 2 61.76 9.99 25.51
CA GLY A 2 60.82 8.88 25.70
C GLY A 2 61.51 7.57 25.33
N ARG A 3 61.43 6.59 26.22
CA ARG A 3 61.77 5.18 25.93
C ARG A 3 60.47 4.44 25.61
N GLU A 4 60.48 3.82 24.44
CA GLU A 4 59.57 2.76 24.03
C GLU A 4 59.76 1.54 24.94
N GLU A 5 58.69 0.78 25.17
CA GLU A 5 58.71 -0.69 25.09
C GLU A 5 57.27 -1.23 25.23
N GLY A 6 56.88 -2.08 24.27
CA GLY A 6 55.54 -2.63 24.12
C GLY A 6 55.27 -3.83 25.03
N HIS A 7 54.02 -3.93 25.52
CA HIS A 7 53.54 -5.08 26.26
C HIS A 7 52.66 -5.99 25.40
N LYS A 8 53.10 -7.25 25.30
CA LYS A 8 52.46 -8.38 24.61
C LYS A 8 51.21 -8.87 25.35
N LEU A 9 50.20 -9.25 24.56
CA LEU A 9 49.00 -9.98 24.96
C LEU A 9 49.34 -11.38 25.50
N THR A 10 48.79 -11.74 26.66
CA THR A 10 48.77 -13.10 27.21
C THR A 10 47.37 -13.67 27.22
N GLN A 11 47.24 -14.85 26.63
CA GLN A 11 46.06 -15.68 26.44
C GLN A 11 45.69 -16.39 27.75
N LEU A 12 44.42 -16.30 28.17
CA LEU A 12 43.89 -16.97 29.36
C LEU A 12 43.56 -18.44 29.05
N VAL A 13 44.14 -19.35 29.84
CA VAL A 13 43.85 -20.80 29.87
C VAL A 13 43.06 -21.09 31.15
N VAL A 14 41.95 -21.84 31.02
CA VAL A 14 41.08 -22.24 32.14
C VAL A 14 41.41 -23.69 32.54
N PRO A 15 41.45 -24.06 33.84
CA PRO A 15 41.94 -25.36 34.27
C PRO A 15 40.87 -26.46 34.28
N HIS A 16 41.34 -27.67 34.01
CA HIS A 16 40.65 -28.97 34.07
C HIS A 16 40.46 -29.42 35.53
N LEU A 17 39.23 -29.76 35.93
CA LEU A 17 38.93 -30.39 37.22
C LEU A 17 38.26 -31.75 36.96
N SER A 18 38.93 -32.83 37.33
CA SER A 18 38.41 -34.20 37.35
C SER A 18 37.80 -34.51 38.71
N ALA A 19 36.63 -35.13 38.74
CA ALA A 19 36.17 -35.96 39.85
C ALA A 19 35.09 -36.93 39.35
N ASP A 20 35.43 -38.23 39.37
CA ASP A 20 34.55 -39.37 39.09
C ASP A 20 33.48 -39.55 40.18
N SER A 21 32.28 -39.98 39.76
CA SER A 21 31.32 -40.70 40.61
C SER A 21 30.40 -41.54 39.72
N ASP A 22 30.59 -42.85 39.79
CA ASP A 22 29.76 -43.91 39.21
C ASP A 22 28.28 -43.84 39.62
N SER A 23 27.39 -44.13 38.68
CA SER A 23 26.06 -44.71 38.92
C SER A 23 25.57 -45.40 37.65
N ASP A 24 25.63 -46.73 37.66
CA ASP A 24 25.03 -47.64 36.67
C ASP A 24 23.53 -47.35 36.41
N SER A 25 23.15 -47.37 35.13
CA SER A 25 21.85 -47.87 34.69
C SER A 25 21.97 -48.36 33.24
N ASP A 26 22.07 -49.68 33.13
CA ASP A 26 21.98 -50.46 31.91
C ASP A 26 20.61 -50.34 31.20
N ASP A 27 20.63 -50.79 29.95
CA ASP A 27 19.51 -51.15 29.06
C ASP A 27 18.71 -50.01 28.41
N ASP A 28 18.95 -49.72 27.12
CA ASP A 28 17.91 -49.85 26.07
C ASP A 28 18.32 -49.56 24.59
N PHE A 29 19.52 -49.87 24.08
CA PHE A 29 19.80 -49.68 22.64
C PHE A 29 20.58 -50.83 22.00
N LYS A 30 19.95 -52.00 21.96
CA LYS A 30 20.48 -53.18 21.28
C LYS A 30 19.40 -53.83 20.41
N TYR A 31 18.89 -53.17 19.38
CA TYR A 31 18.19 -53.84 18.25
C TYR A 31 17.98 -52.86 17.09
N ALA A 32 18.90 -52.83 16.12
CA ALA A 32 18.62 -52.45 14.73
C ALA A 32 19.77 -52.74 13.73
N ASP A 33 20.91 -53.29 14.16
CA ASP A 33 22.09 -53.44 13.27
C ASP A 33 22.14 -54.78 12.51
N THR A 34 21.02 -55.48 12.33
CA THR A 34 21.02 -56.77 11.62
C THR A 34 19.73 -57.00 10.84
N ALA A 35 19.52 -56.27 9.75
CA ALA A 35 18.61 -56.69 8.69
C ALA A 35 18.94 -56.02 7.35
N ASP A 36 20.08 -56.37 6.77
CA ASP A 36 20.27 -56.21 5.33
C ASP A 36 20.50 -57.59 4.71
N MET A 37 19.42 -58.22 4.24
CA MET A 37 19.47 -59.46 3.49
C MET A 37 19.26 -59.13 2.00
N ALA A 38 20.38 -59.19 1.28
CA ALA A 38 20.48 -58.87 -0.14
C ALA A 38 19.61 -59.80 -1.00
N GLY A 39 18.69 -59.19 -1.76
CA GLY A 39 17.78 -59.88 -2.65
C GLY A 39 16.99 -58.89 -3.49
N GLN A 40 17.67 -58.35 -4.50
CA GLN A 40 17.14 -57.71 -5.71
C GLN A 40 15.60 -57.72 -5.82
N LYS A 41 14.98 -56.56 -5.66
CA LYS A 41 14.08 -55.90 -6.62
C LYS A 41 13.43 -54.72 -5.91
N LEU A 42 14.09 -53.58 -5.94
CA LEU A 42 13.43 -52.30 -5.72
C LEU A 42 13.95 -51.37 -6.81
N ASP A 43 13.10 -51.15 -7.80
CA ASP A 43 13.21 -50.06 -8.74
C ASP A 43 13.12 -48.73 -7.97
N ASP A 44 14.13 -48.38 -7.17
CA ASP A 44 14.18 -47.12 -6.43
C ASP A 44 14.71 -45.97 -7.31
N THR A 45 14.05 -45.84 -8.47
CA THR A 45 13.97 -44.59 -9.24
C THR A 45 13.20 -43.49 -8.49
N LYS A 46 12.61 -43.79 -7.32
CA LYS A 46 11.86 -42.84 -6.47
C LYS A 46 12.58 -42.37 -5.21
N GLY A 47 13.63 -43.04 -4.75
CA GLY A 47 14.34 -42.72 -3.51
C GLY A 47 15.65 -41.94 -3.70
N ARG A 48 16.26 -42.00 -4.88
CA ARG A 48 17.36 -41.10 -5.24
C ARG A 48 16.74 -39.75 -5.53
N MET A 49 16.66 -38.87 -4.53
CA MET A 49 16.48 -37.44 -4.79
C MET A 49 17.58 -37.07 -5.78
N THR A 50 17.25 -37.04 -7.08
CA THR A 50 18.18 -36.60 -8.09
C THR A 50 18.57 -35.21 -7.64
N VAL A 51 19.87 -34.98 -7.41
CA VAL A 51 20.36 -33.66 -7.04
C VAL A 51 20.04 -32.77 -8.22
N ARG A 52 18.84 -32.17 -8.23
CA ARG A 52 18.43 -31.22 -9.25
C ARG A 52 19.36 -30.04 -9.05
N ASN A 53 19.99 -29.58 -10.12
CA ASN A 53 20.76 -28.34 -10.04
C ASN A 53 19.85 -27.24 -9.48
N LEU A 54 20.21 -26.66 -8.33
CA LEU A 54 19.44 -25.60 -7.66
C LEU A 54 19.40 -24.30 -8.47
N ARG A 55 20.29 -24.15 -9.45
CA ARG A 55 20.28 -22.99 -10.35
C ARG A 55 19.06 -23.07 -11.25
N ILE A 56 18.19 -22.07 -11.10
CA ILE A 56 17.09 -21.76 -12.02
C ILE A 56 17.68 -21.48 -13.40
N ARG A 57 17.19 -22.19 -14.42
CA ARG A 57 17.77 -22.15 -15.78
C ARG A 57 17.24 -20.96 -16.58
N GLU A 58 16.07 -20.46 -16.19
CA GLU A 58 15.35 -19.32 -16.73
C GLU A 58 16.10 -18.01 -16.41
N ASP A 59 16.77 -17.95 -15.26
CA ASP A 59 17.53 -16.78 -14.82
C ASP A 59 18.94 -16.77 -15.41
N THR A 60 19.17 -15.82 -16.31
CA THR A 60 20.49 -15.55 -16.89
C THR A 60 21.40 -14.90 -15.85
N ALA A 61 22.68 -15.29 -15.84
CA ALA A 61 23.65 -14.67 -14.95
C ALA A 61 23.96 -13.24 -15.43
N LYS A 62 24.17 -12.30 -14.52
CA LYS A 62 24.38 -10.87 -14.85
C LYS A 62 25.49 -10.66 -15.90
N TYR A 63 26.63 -11.31 -15.73
CA TYR A 63 27.79 -11.20 -16.64
C TYR A 63 27.59 -11.90 -18.00
N LEU A 64 26.48 -12.61 -18.22
CA LEU A 64 26.13 -13.21 -19.51
C LEU A 64 25.10 -12.38 -20.27
N LEU A 65 24.60 -11.28 -19.69
CA LEU A 65 23.66 -10.38 -20.35
C LEU A 65 24.30 -9.65 -21.54
N ASN A 66 25.57 -9.29 -21.41
CA ASN A 66 26.39 -8.76 -22.49
C ASN A 66 27.78 -9.42 -22.46
N LEU A 67 28.22 -9.97 -23.59
CA LEU A 67 29.50 -10.69 -23.72
C LEU A 67 30.65 -9.76 -24.15
N ASP A 68 30.36 -8.49 -24.45
CA ASP A 68 31.37 -7.52 -24.82
C ASP A 68 32.31 -7.26 -23.65
N VAL A 69 33.63 -7.24 -23.93
CA VAL A 69 34.68 -7.03 -22.92
C VAL A 69 34.57 -5.65 -22.26
N ASN A 70 34.05 -4.66 -22.99
CA ASN A 70 33.87 -3.28 -22.53
C ASN A 70 32.47 -3.01 -21.95
N SER A 71 31.70 -4.05 -21.67
CA SER A 71 30.40 -3.92 -21.02
C SER A 71 30.53 -3.58 -19.52
N ALA A 72 29.42 -3.60 -18.79
CA ALA A 72 29.40 -3.30 -17.37
C ALA A 72 30.23 -4.31 -16.55
N TYR A 73 31.09 -3.80 -15.67
CA TYR A 73 31.91 -4.62 -14.80
C TYR A 73 31.07 -5.41 -13.78
N TYR A 74 31.32 -6.72 -13.72
CA TYR A 74 30.77 -7.64 -12.73
C TYR A 74 31.85 -8.06 -11.73
N ASP A 75 31.61 -7.84 -10.44
CA ASP A 75 32.47 -8.33 -9.37
C ASP A 75 32.05 -9.76 -8.97
N PRO A 76 32.84 -10.80 -9.27
CA PRO A 76 32.48 -12.19 -8.96
C PRO A 76 32.45 -12.50 -7.46
N LYS A 77 33.13 -11.69 -6.63
CA LYS A 77 33.19 -11.90 -5.18
C LYS A 77 31.90 -11.47 -4.51
N THR A 78 31.46 -10.24 -4.78
CA THR A 78 30.23 -9.68 -4.22
C THR A 78 28.99 -10.00 -5.07
N ARG A 79 29.18 -10.57 -6.26
CA ARG A 79 28.12 -10.88 -7.24
C ARG A 79 27.30 -9.66 -7.63
N SER A 80 27.96 -8.50 -7.68
CA SER A 80 27.32 -7.21 -7.97
C SER A 80 27.74 -6.67 -9.33
N MET A 81 26.79 -6.08 -10.04
CA MET A 81 27.02 -5.36 -11.30
C MET A 81 26.44 -3.96 -11.15
N ARG A 82 27.28 -2.94 -11.23
CA ARG A 82 26.87 -1.57 -10.89
C ARG A 82 26.08 -0.90 -12.02
N ALA A 83 26.66 -0.88 -13.20
CA ALA A 83 26.10 -0.24 -14.40
C ALA A 83 25.19 -1.21 -15.17
N ASP A 84 24.38 -0.65 -16.07
CA ASP A 84 23.57 -1.42 -17.01
C ASP A 84 24.48 -2.07 -18.08
N PRO A 85 24.45 -3.40 -18.27
CA PRO A 85 25.22 -4.08 -19.32
C PRO A 85 24.69 -3.82 -20.74
N THR A 86 23.43 -3.39 -20.90
CA THR A 86 22.76 -3.20 -22.20
C THR A 86 22.03 -1.85 -22.28
N PRO A 87 22.75 -0.71 -22.22
CA PRO A 87 22.13 0.62 -22.14
C PRO A 87 21.31 1.01 -23.39
N HIS A 88 21.55 0.38 -24.54
CA HIS A 88 20.82 0.63 -25.78
C HIS A 88 19.44 -0.03 -25.84
N ASN A 89 19.16 -1.00 -24.96
CA ASN A 89 17.88 -1.70 -24.96
C ASN A 89 16.99 -1.21 -23.80
N PRO A 90 15.90 -0.48 -24.07
CA PRO A 90 15.02 0.03 -23.01
C PRO A 90 14.21 -1.07 -22.31
N ASP A 91 14.00 -2.21 -22.96
CA ASP A 91 13.21 -3.36 -22.47
C ASP A 91 14.07 -4.43 -21.80
N ALA A 92 15.34 -4.12 -21.51
CA ALA A 92 16.23 -5.03 -20.80
C ALA A 92 15.66 -5.40 -19.41
N ALA A 93 15.67 -6.69 -19.10
CA ALA A 93 15.20 -7.23 -17.83
C ALA A 93 16.02 -6.74 -16.63
N TYR A 94 17.27 -6.33 -16.86
CA TYR A 94 18.18 -5.86 -15.83
C TYR A 94 18.87 -4.56 -16.26
N LYS A 95 18.73 -3.50 -15.44
CA LYS A 95 19.23 -2.15 -15.72
C LYS A 95 20.38 -1.72 -14.78
N GLY A 96 21.09 -2.71 -14.20
CA GLY A 96 22.16 -2.49 -13.21
C GLY A 96 21.66 -2.39 -11.76
N ASP A 97 22.52 -2.75 -10.81
CA ASP A 97 22.18 -2.70 -9.37
C ASP A 97 22.00 -1.25 -8.88
N ASN A 98 22.70 -0.27 -9.48
CA ASN A 98 22.56 1.14 -9.09
C ASN A 98 21.16 1.70 -9.38
N PHE A 99 20.51 1.24 -10.45
CA PHE A 99 19.15 1.64 -10.79
C PHE A 99 18.17 1.22 -9.68
N VAL A 100 18.31 0.00 -9.17
CA VAL A 100 17.44 -0.56 -8.12
C VAL A 100 17.78 0.01 -6.74
N ARG A 101 19.06 0.28 -6.44
CA ARG A 101 19.49 0.79 -5.12
C ARG A 101 18.85 2.11 -4.72
N HIS A 102 18.59 2.98 -5.70
CA HIS A 102 17.97 4.28 -5.47
C HIS A 102 16.50 4.30 -5.86
N SER A 103 15.86 3.17 -6.15
CA SER A 103 14.43 3.13 -6.46
C SER A 103 13.59 2.86 -5.20
N GLY A 104 12.27 3.14 -5.29
CA GLY A 104 11.33 2.91 -4.19
C GLY A 104 11.57 3.79 -2.97
N ASP A 105 11.40 3.19 -1.79
CA ASP A 105 11.40 3.87 -0.50
C ASP A 105 12.76 4.44 -0.09
N ALA A 106 13.84 4.00 -0.73
CA ALA A 106 15.18 4.57 -0.51
C ALA A 106 15.18 6.08 -0.77
N LYS A 107 14.45 6.56 -1.81
CA LYS A 107 14.30 8.00 -2.08
C LYS A 107 13.48 8.69 -0.99
N ALA A 108 12.37 8.09 -0.58
CA ALA A 108 11.52 8.66 0.45
C ALA A 108 12.25 8.84 1.78
N PHE A 109 13.11 7.87 2.14
CA PHE A 109 13.96 7.95 3.33
C PHE A 109 15.05 9.03 3.18
N THR A 110 15.70 9.14 2.02
CA THR A 110 16.69 10.21 1.78
C THR A 110 16.03 11.60 1.85
N ASP A 111 14.81 11.74 1.33
CA ASP A 111 14.06 13.00 1.39
C ASP A 111 13.69 13.37 2.83
N MET A 112 13.32 12.38 3.65
CA MET A 112 13.09 12.59 5.08
C MET A 112 14.36 13.01 5.82
N GLN A 113 15.51 12.40 5.47
CA GLN A 113 16.80 12.79 6.03
C GLN A 113 17.20 14.22 5.65
N MET A 114 16.98 14.61 4.39
CA MET A 114 17.21 15.99 3.93
C MET A 114 16.31 16.98 4.67
N PHE A 115 15.02 16.66 4.81
CA PHE A 115 14.08 17.47 5.59
C PHE A 115 14.54 17.67 7.04
N ALA A 116 15.00 16.60 7.69
CA ALA A 116 15.52 16.67 9.06
C ALA A 116 16.76 17.59 9.17
N TRP A 117 17.70 17.49 8.22
CA TRP A 117 18.87 18.37 8.19
C TRP A 117 18.52 19.83 7.93
N GLU A 118 17.58 20.10 7.03
CA GLU A 118 17.12 21.47 6.79
C GLU A 118 16.41 22.06 8.01
N ALA A 119 15.57 21.26 8.68
CA ALA A 119 14.88 21.68 9.90
C ALA A 119 15.88 22.02 11.02
N ALA A 120 16.92 21.19 11.16
CA ALA A 120 18.01 21.43 12.10
C ALA A 120 18.79 22.72 11.78
N GLN A 121 19.08 22.99 10.49
CA GLN A 121 19.73 24.24 10.07
C GLN A 121 18.88 25.47 10.33
N ARG A 122 17.55 25.37 10.18
CA ARG A 122 16.59 26.46 10.46
C ARG A 122 16.37 26.69 11.97
N GLY A 123 16.98 25.89 12.84
CA GLY A 123 16.84 25.99 14.30
C GLY A 123 15.49 25.50 14.83
N ALA A 124 14.71 24.80 14.00
CA ALA A 124 13.54 24.06 14.47
C ALA A 124 14.01 22.83 15.28
N ALA A 125 13.10 22.26 16.08
CA ALA A 125 13.38 21.14 16.99
C ALA A 125 14.27 20.05 16.34
N ASN A 126 15.13 19.43 17.15
CA ASN A 126 16.06 18.39 16.73
C ASN A 126 15.32 17.12 16.26
N ILE A 127 14.88 17.11 15.00
CA ILE A 127 14.27 15.94 14.37
C ILE A 127 15.40 15.03 13.92
N ILE A 128 15.50 13.84 14.50
CA ILE A 128 16.46 12.81 14.09
C ILE A 128 15.64 11.60 13.60
N PRO A 129 15.60 11.30 12.29
CA PRO A 129 14.76 10.23 11.76
C PRO A 129 15.16 8.84 12.27
N GLN A 130 16.41 8.67 12.72
CA GLN A 130 16.89 7.43 13.35
C GLN A 130 16.41 7.25 14.79
N ALA A 131 16.21 8.35 15.52
CA ALA A 131 15.76 8.31 16.92
C ALA A 131 14.23 8.25 16.99
N ASP A 132 13.56 9.17 16.27
CA ASP A 132 12.11 9.33 16.29
C ASP A 132 11.53 9.29 14.86
N PRO A 133 11.51 8.12 14.19
CA PRO A 133 11.10 8.00 12.79
C PRO A 133 9.64 8.39 12.55
N THR A 134 8.74 8.07 13.48
CA THR A 134 7.31 8.36 13.34
C THR A 134 7.01 9.85 13.49
N ALA A 135 7.67 10.53 14.42
CA ALA A 135 7.57 11.97 14.58
C ALA A 135 8.13 12.71 13.35
N ALA A 136 9.27 12.26 12.84
CA ALA A 136 9.87 12.81 11.62
C ALA A 136 8.94 12.65 10.40
N GLU A 137 8.28 11.49 10.26
CA GLU A 137 7.32 11.25 9.18
C GLU A 137 6.09 12.15 9.28
N MET A 138 5.50 12.27 10.48
CA MET A 138 4.33 13.15 10.70
C MET A 138 4.65 14.60 10.35
N MET A 139 5.79 15.12 10.83
CA MET A 139 6.23 16.49 10.53
C MET A 139 6.51 16.69 9.04
N ARG A 140 7.11 15.70 8.36
CA ARG A 140 7.33 15.74 6.91
C ARG A 140 6.00 15.75 6.15
N ARG A 141 5.00 14.97 6.59
CA ARG A 141 3.67 14.93 5.97
C ARG A 141 2.94 16.26 6.12
N GLU A 142 2.99 16.86 7.31
CA GLU A 142 2.47 18.21 7.55
C GLU A 142 3.18 19.25 6.69
N PHE A 143 4.51 19.17 6.58
CA PHE A 143 5.29 20.05 5.71
C PHE A 143 4.84 19.94 4.24
N MET A 144 4.68 18.72 3.72
CA MET A 144 4.20 18.49 2.34
C MET A 144 2.78 19.03 2.11
N GLN A 145 1.89 18.95 3.12
CA GLN A 145 0.55 19.54 3.03
C GLN A 145 0.61 21.07 3.00
N ARG A 146 1.43 21.68 3.86
CA ARG A 146 1.63 23.15 3.89
C ARG A 146 2.32 23.64 2.62
N GLU A 147 3.28 22.90 2.08
CA GLU A 147 3.95 23.24 0.83
C GLU A 147 2.97 23.26 -0.34
N LYS A 148 2.04 22.30 -0.42
CA LYS A 148 0.96 22.30 -1.41
C LYS A 148 0.06 23.52 -1.26
N GLN A 149 -0.38 23.84 -0.05
CA GLN A 149 -1.20 25.03 0.21
C GLN A 149 -0.48 26.32 -0.22
N VAL A 150 0.80 26.47 0.12
CA VAL A 150 1.62 27.62 -0.29
C VAL A 150 1.76 27.69 -1.81
N LYS A 151 1.94 26.56 -2.50
CA LYS A 151 1.97 26.50 -3.97
C LYS A 151 0.64 26.91 -4.58
N ASP A 152 -0.48 26.43 -4.05
CA ASP A 152 -1.82 26.77 -4.52
C ASP A 152 -2.12 28.25 -4.31
N ASP A 153 -1.75 28.80 -3.16
CA ASP A 153 -1.93 30.22 -2.84
C ASP A 153 -1.04 31.11 -3.70
N TYR A 154 0.19 30.65 -3.99
CA TYR A 154 1.08 31.31 -4.94
C TYR A 154 0.50 31.32 -6.36
N GLN A 155 -0.06 30.19 -6.83
CA GLN A 155 -0.73 30.11 -8.13
C GLN A 155 -1.96 31.03 -8.20
N LYS A 156 -2.79 31.07 -7.15
CA LYS A 156 -3.93 32.00 -7.07
C LYS A 156 -3.49 33.46 -7.11
N ASN A 157 -2.46 33.82 -6.35
CA ASN A 157 -1.91 35.18 -6.35
C ASN A 157 -1.42 35.59 -7.75
N ILE A 158 -0.70 34.70 -8.45
CA ILE A 158 -0.30 34.95 -9.85
C ILE A 158 -1.52 35.16 -10.75
N LEU A 159 -2.55 34.32 -10.61
CA LEU A 159 -3.76 34.44 -11.42
C LEU A 159 -4.54 35.74 -11.16
N ASP A 160 -4.57 36.20 -9.91
CA ASP A 160 -5.28 37.43 -9.54
C ASP A 160 -4.50 38.68 -9.96
N THR A 161 -3.17 38.62 -9.95
CA THR A 161 -2.30 39.75 -10.35
C THR A 161 -2.18 39.91 -11.86
N TYR A 162 -2.09 38.82 -12.61
CA TYR A 162 -1.85 38.84 -14.05
C TYR A 162 -3.07 38.46 -14.89
N GLY A 163 -4.16 37.99 -14.28
CA GLY A 163 -5.33 37.47 -14.99
C GLY A 163 -5.07 36.09 -15.61
N GLY A 164 -6.08 35.54 -16.31
CA GLY A 164 -5.97 34.24 -17.00
C GLY A 164 -6.94 33.15 -16.52
N HIS A 165 -7.87 33.48 -15.62
CA HIS A 165 -8.97 32.59 -15.19
C HIS A 165 -9.79 32.02 -16.36
N GLU A 166 -9.85 32.72 -17.49
CA GLU A 166 -10.58 32.30 -18.70
C GLU A 166 -9.93 31.10 -19.41
N HIS A 167 -8.60 30.97 -19.33
CA HIS A 167 -7.86 29.89 -20.01
C HIS A 167 -7.75 28.60 -19.18
N LEU A 168 -8.10 28.65 -17.89
CA LEU A 168 -8.14 27.49 -17.00
C LEU A 168 -9.37 26.59 -17.24
N LYS A 169 -10.46 27.17 -17.74
CA LYS A 169 -11.65 26.41 -18.11
C LYS A 169 -11.38 25.72 -19.44
N ALA A 170 -10.95 24.46 -19.37
CA ALA A 170 -10.85 23.62 -20.56
C ALA A 170 -12.22 23.62 -21.26
N PRO A 171 -12.27 23.98 -22.56
CA PRO A 171 -13.50 23.85 -23.33
C PRO A 171 -14.05 22.42 -23.24
N PRO A 172 -15.37 22.23 -23.32
CA PRO A 172 -15.95 20.89 -23.36
C PRO A 172 -15.23 20.03 -24.41
N ARG A 173 -15.03 18.75 -24.08
CA ARG A 173 -14.23 17.80 -24.87
C ARG A 173 -14.66 17.72 -26.35
N GLU A 174 -15.93 17.97 -26.63
CA GLU A 174 -16.52 18.04 -27.97
C GLU A 174 -15.87 19.15 -28.82
N LEU A 175 -15.62 20.33 -28.22
CA LEU A 175 -14.95 21.45 -28.89
C LEU A 175 -13.44 21.20 -29.05
N LEU A 176 -12.82 20.42 -28.16
CA LEU A 176 -11.40 20.07 -28.24
C LEU A 176 -11.12 19.03 -29.34
N LEU A 177 -12.00 18.04 -29.49
CA LEU A 177 -11.86 16.98 -30.48
C LEU A 177 -12.48 17.32 -31.83
N ALA A 178 -13.23 18.42 -31.92
CA ALA A 178 -14.03 18.83 -33.08
C ALA A 178 -14.93 17.68 -33.62
N GLN A 179 -15.31 16.76 -32.74
CA GLN A 179 -16.21 15.65 -33.03
C GLN A 179 -17.58 16.00 -32.47
N SER A 180 -18.59 16.01 -33.34
CA SER A 180 -19.99 16.22 -32.96
C SER A 180 -20.71 14.93 -32.58
N GLU A 181 -20.05 13.78 -32.71
CA GLU A 181 -20.64 12.46 -32.51
C GLU A 181 -20.08 11.81 -31.25
N ASN A 182 -20.92 11.71 -30.22
CA ASN A 182 -20.64 10.86 -29.06
C ASN A 182 -21.15 9.45 -29.39
N TYR A 183 -20.23 8.51 -29.58
CA TYR A 183 -20.58 7.11 -29.79
C TYR A 183 -21.15 6.52 -28.49
N ALA A 184 -22.38 5.99 -28.52
CA ALA A 184 -23.01 5.32 -27.37
C ALA A 184 -23.58 3.97 -27.80
N GLU A 185 -23.12 2.89 -27.17
CA GLU A 185 -23.70 1.55 -27.29
C GLU A 185 -24.79 1.38 -26.24
N TYR A 186 -25.97 0.90 -26.62
CA TYR A 186 -27.08 0.63 -25.71
C TYR A 186 -27.33 -0.88 -25.58
N ASP A 187 -27.68 -1.33 -24.38
CA ASP A 187 -28.25 -2.65 -24.14
C ASP A 187 -29.67 -2.74 -24.73
N ALA A 188 -30.18 -3.96 -24.93
CA ALA A 188 -31.55 -4.22 -25.39
C ALA A 188 -32.62 -3.59 -24.46
N SER A 189 -32.25 -3.29 -23.22
CA SER A 189 -33.07 -2.60 -22.23
C SER A 189 -33.02 -1.06 -22.32
N GLY A 190 -32.22 -0.49 -23.23
CA GLY A 190 -32.04 0.95 -23.41
C GLY A 190 -30.99 1.61 -22.50
N ASN A 191 -30.18 0.82 -21.77
CA ASN A 191 -29.12 1.33 -20.90
C ASN A 191 -27.81 1.54 -21.67
N VAL A 192 -27.07 2.62 -21.44
CA VAL A 192 -25.77 2.87 -22.09
C VAL A 192 -24.71 1.89 -21.55
N LEU A 193 -24.16 1.05 -22.43
CA LEU A 193 -23.08 0.09 -22.14
C LEU A 193 -21.69 0.71 -22.33
N LYS A 194 -21.52 1.57 -23.33
CA LYS A 194 -20.20 2.14 -23.67
C LYS A 194 -20.34 3.47 -24.38
N GLY A 195 -19.54 4.46 -23.99
CA GLY A 195 -19.21 5.61 -24.83
C GLY A 195 -19.69 6.99 -24.36
N ASP A 196 -20.68 7.07 -23.46
CA ASP A 196 -20.92 8.29 -22.70
C ASP A 196 -20.28 8.17 -21.33
N ALA A 197 -18.99 8.52 -21.22
CA ALA A 197 -18.28 8.48 -19.93
C ALA A 197 -19.00 9.31 -18.85
N GLN A 198 -19.72 10.39 -19.22
CA GLN A 198 -20.47 11.21 -18.26
C GLN A 198 -21.78 10.56 -17.83
N ALA A 199 -22.61 10.09 -18.77
CA ALA A 199 -23.86 9.39 -18.42
C ALA A 199 -23.58 8.05 -17.73
N THR A 200 -22.54 7.32 -18.15
CA THR A 200 -22.13 6.07 -17.51
C THR A 200 -21.44 6.31 -16.17
N LEU A 201 -20.67 7.37 -15.93
CA LEU A 201 -20.12 7.68 -14.60
C LEU A 201 -21.20 8.19 -13.64
N GLU A 202 -22.15 9.00 -14.09
CA GLU A 202 -23.26 9.44 -13.23
C GLU A 202 -24.25 8.31 -12.93
N LEU A 203 -24.52 7.38 -13.88
CA LEU A 203 -25.31 6.17 -13.61
C LEU A 203 -24.53 5.04 -12.91
N SER A 204 -23.21 4.93 -13.07
CA SER A 204 -22.39 3.88 -12.42
C SER A 204 -21.85 4.27 -11.05
N ALA A 205 -21.73 5.58 -10.76
CA ALA A 205 -21.37 6.07 -9.42
C ALA A 205 -22.51 5.85 -8.41
N ALA A 206 -23.76 5.77 -8.88
CA ALA A 206 -24.90 5.36 -8.10
C ALA A 206 -25.63 4.25 -8.85
N ALA A 207 -25.18 3.00 -8.67
CA ALA A 207 -25.88 1.83 -9.18
C ALA A 207 -27.28 1.76 -8.54
N ARG A 208 -28.25 2.45 -9.16
CA ARG A 208 -29.63 2.51 -8.68
C ARG A 208 -30.27 1.14 -8.81
N SER A 209 -31.04 0.75 -7.80
CA SER A 209 -31.77 -0.52 -7.89
C SER A 209 -32.89 -0.44 -8.95
N LYS A 210 -33.41 -1.58 -9.40
CA LYS A 210 -34.54 -1.65 -10.35
C LYS A 210 -35.80 -0.93 -9.84
N TYR A 211 -35.90 -0.71 -8.54
CA TYR A 211 -37.05 -0.10 -7.88
C TYR A 211 -36.79 1.39 -7.62
N GLU A 212 -37.85 2.20 -7.64
CA GLU A 212 -37.78 3.62 -7.31
C GLU A 212 -37.21 3.80 -5.89
N GLU A 213 -35.96 4.24 -5.82
CA GLU A 213 -35.29 4.65 -4.59
C GLU A 213 -35.58 6.13 -4.29
N ASP A 214 -35.42 6.55 -3.04
CA ASP A 214 -35.58 7.95 -2.62
C ASP A 214 -36.94 8.58 -2.96
N VAL A 215 -38.01 7.77 -2.91
CA VAL A 215 -39.38 8.28 -2.99
C VAL A 215 -39.77 8.90 -1.65
N PHE A 216 -40.08 10.19 -1.68
CA PHE A 216 -40.54 10.96 -0.52
C PHE A 216 -42.01 11.39 -0.66
N PRO A 217 -42.98 10.56 -0.20
CA PRO A 217 -44.38 10.95 -0.18
C PRO A 217 -44.57 12.19 0.71
N GLY A 218 -45.57 13.04 0.45
CA GLY A 218 -46.04 14.03 1.44
C GLY A 218 -45.02 15.10 1.90
N ASN A 219 -44.01 15.44 1.08
CA ASN A 219 -42.97 16.44 1.38
C ASN A 219 -42.07 16.07 2.59
N HIS A 220 -41.85 14.79 2.82
CA HIS A 220 -40.85 14.31 3.79
C HIS A 220 -39.42 14.43 3.21
N THR A 221 -38.41 14.54 4.08
CA THR A 221 -36.98 14.53 3.68
C THR A 221 -36.31 13.17 3.85
N SER A 222 -37.08 12.16 4.27
CA SER A 222 -36.61 10.82 4.61
C SER A 222 -37.57 9.78 4.04
N VAL A 223 -37.06 8.64 3.57
CA VAL A 223 -37.88 7.56 3.01
C VAL A 223 -38.75 6.90 4.09
N TRP A 224 -39.92 6.38 3.71
CA TRP A 224 -40.77 5.60 4.61
C TRP A 224 -40.04 4.35 5.12
N GLY A 225 -40.05 4.11 6.43
CA GLY A 225 -39.28 3.03 7.05
C GLY A 225 -37.92 3.45 7.58
N SER A 226 -37.54 4.73 7.42
CA SER A 226 -36.34 5.31 8.06
C SER A 226 -36.45 5.45 9.59
N TYR A 227 -37.65 5.27 10.15
CA TYR A 227 -37.90 5.32 11.59
C TYR A 227 -38.80 4.15 12.02
N TRP A 228 -38.58 3.62 13.22
CA TRP A 228 -39.33 2.50 13.79
C TRP A 228 -39.63 2.76 15.26
N VAL A 229 -40.91 2.60 15.65
CA VAL A 229 -41.34 2.74 17.05
C VAL A 229 -42.57 1.86 17.31
N ASP A 230 -42.61 1.17 18.46
CA ASP A 230 -43.75 0.38 18.95
C ASP A 230 -44.37 -0.57 17.89
N GLY A 231 -43.55 -1.24 17.07
CA GLY A 231 -44.05 -2.16 16.05
C GLY A 231 -44.54 -1.49 14.75
N THR A 232 -44.34 -0.18 14.61
CA THR A 232 -44.78 0.62 13.45
C THR A 232 -43.63 1.35 12.78
N TRP A 233 -43.61 1.32 11.45
CA TRP A 233 -42.67 2.06 10.63
C TRP A 233 -43.15 3.51 10.43
N GLY A 234 -42.20 4.42 10.28
CA GLY A 234 -42.45 5.83 10.07
C GLY A 234 -41.33 6.56 9.33
N PHE A 235 -41.43 7.89 9.31
CA PHE A 235 -40.45 8.79 8.71
C PHE A 235 -39.50 9.36 9.77
N ALA A 236 -38.19 9.33 9.53
CA ALA A 236 -37.19 9.92 10.43
C ALA A 236 -37.27 11.45 10.53
N CYS A 237 -37.73 12.14 9.48
CA CYS A 237 -37.80 13.60 9.46
C CYS A 237 -38.80 14.20 10.47
N CYS A 238 -39.92 13.54 10.74
CA CYS A 238 -40.99 14.05 11.63
C CYS A 238 -41.54 13.01 12.63
N HIS A 239 -41.02 11.78 12.64
CA HIS A 239 -41.45 10.65 13.49
C HIS A 239 -42.92 10.24 13.32
N GLN A 240 -43.51 10.50 12.15
CA GLN A 240 -44.88 10.14 11.87
C GLN A 240 -44.98 8.69 11.35
N THR A 241 -45.95 7.94 11.86
CA THR A 241 -46.16 6.50 11.60
C THR A 241 -47.27 6.24 10.58
N LEU A 242 -47.68 7.26 9.80
CA LEU A 242 -48.67 7.13 8.73
C LEU A 242 -48.04 7.47 7.37
N ARG A 243 -48.13 6.54 6.41
CA ARG A 243 -47.41 6.62 5.12
C ARG A 243 -47.82 7.79 4.23
N GLN A 244 -49.08 8.20 4.28
CA GLN A 244 -49.66 9.26 3.44
C GLN A 244 -49.86 10.58 4.19
N ALA A 245 -49.26 10.73 5.37
CA ALA A 245 -49.33 11.99 6.11
C ALA A 245 -48.33 13.01 5.54
N TYR A 246 -48.68 14.30 5.63
CA TYR A 246 -47.76 15.39 5.29
C TYR A 246 -46.70 15.59 6.37
N CYS A 247 -45.51 16.04 5.97
CA CYS A 247 -44.42 16.32 6.89
C CYS A 247 -44.77 17.43 7.89
N THR A 248 -44.63 17.11 9.17
CA THR A 248 -44.86 18.02 10.31
C THR A 248 -43.55 18.60 10.88
N GLY A 249 -42.40 18.26 10.28
CA GLY A 249 -41.08 18.77 10.66
C GLY A 249 -40.70 18.54 12.12
N GLU A 250 -40.01 19.51 12.73
CA GLU A 250 -39.56 19.44 14.12
C GLU A 250 -40.70 19.43 15.14
N ALA A 251 -41.83 20.04 14.81
CA ALA A 251 -43.01 20.04 15.68
C ALA A 251 -43.56 18.62 15.88
N GLY A 252 -43.57 17.81 14.82
CA GLY A 252 -43.94 16.39 14.88
C GLY A 252 -43.02 15.56 15.79
N ARG A 253 -41.70 15.80 15.73
CA ARG A 253 -40.74 15.10 16.61
C ARG A 253 -40.95 15.43 18.08
N LYS A 254 -41.15 16.71 18.41
CA LYS A 254 -41.43 17.14 19.79
C LYS A 254 -42.75 16.56 20.31
N ALA A 255 -43.79 16.56 19.48
CA ALA A 255 -45.08 15.96 19.84
C ALA A 255 -44.98 14.45 20.05
N SER A 256 -44.25 13.73 19.19
CA SER A 256 -44.01 12.29 19.33
C SER A 256 -43.16 11.95 20.56
N ALA A 257 -42.15 12.77 20.88
CA ALA A 257 -41.36 12.59 22.10
C ALA A 257 -42.21 12.85 23.35
N ALA A 258 -43.04 13.90 23.36
CA ALA A 258 -43.93 14.21 24.46
C ALA A 258 -45.00 13.12 24.67
N SER A 259 -45.58 12.58 23.58
CA SER A 259 -46.57 11.50 23.69
C SER A 259 -45.97 10.19 24.20
N ARG A 260 -44.68 9.92 23.91
CA ARG A 260 -43.96 8.77 24.47
C ARG A 260 -43.73 8.91 25.97
N VAL A 261 -43.23 10.07 26.41
CA VAL A 261 -43.04 10.35 27.84
C VAL A 261 -44.37 10.24 28.59
N ALA A 262 -45.47 10.70 28.00
CA ALA A 262 -46.81 10.56 28.58
C ALA A 262 -47.37 9.13 28.59
N LYS A 263 -46.84 8.22 27.76
CA LYS A 263 -47.26 6.81 27.68
C LYS A 263 -46.45 5.90 28.62
N GLU A 264 -45.26 6.35 29.01
CA GLU A 264 -44.34 5.66 29.93
C GLU A 264 -44.53 6.08 31.40
N ALA A 265 -45.27 7.16 31.65
CA ALA A 265 -45.69 7.62 32.99
C ALA A 265 -47.05 7.02 33.39
#